data_AF-A0A9E6BK91-F1
#
_entry.id   AF-A0A9E6BK91-F1
#
_cell.length_a   1.000
_cell.length_b   1.000
_cell.length_c   1.000
_cell.angle_alpha   90.00
_cell.angle_beta   90.00
_cell.angle_gamma   90.00
#
_symmetry.space_group_name_H-M   'P 1'
#
loop_
_entity.id
_entity.type
_entity.pdbx_description
1 polymer ?
#
loop_
_entity_poly.entity_id
_entity_poly.type
_entity_poly.pdbx_seq_one_letter_code
_entity_poly.pdbx_strand_id
1 'polypeptide(L)'
;SDGGTGGGAFRNMYGKFLIEASDMFNSKEMADIGKKFIQIAKAWDATANHLKMLYETANLKILDDVSNRINEIANNEKESLIMLLKTVK
;
A
#
# COMPACT_ATOMS: atom_id res chain seq x y z
N SER A 1 -20.12 -1.97 8.26
CA SER A 1 -19.13 -2.70 7.43
C SER A 1 -17.98 -1.75 7.15
N ASP A 2 -16.74 -2.09 7.54
CA ASP A 2 -15.52 -1.29 7.33
C ASP A 2 -15.12 -1.25 5.84
N GLY A 3 -15.96 -0.61 5.01
CA GLY A 3 -15.87 -0.59 3.55
C GLY A 3 -14.61 0.05 2.97
N GLY A 4 -13.70 0.57 3.80
CA GLY A 4 -12.41 1.14 3.39
C GLY A 4 -11.20 0.18 3.47
N THR A 5 -11.35 -1.03 4.00
CA THR A 5 -10.21 -1.92 4.32
C THR A 5 -9.72 -2.80 3.16
N GLY A 6 -10.51 -2.92 2.08
CA GLY A 6 -10.15 -3.81 0.96
C GLY A 6 -8.81 -3.44 0.31
N GLY A 7 -8.49 -2.14 0.25
CA GLY A 7 -7.24 -1.65 -0.30
C GLY A 7 -6.02 -2.07 0.53
N GLY A 8 -6.05 -1.83 1.84
CA GLY A 8 -4.95 -2.20 2.76
C GLY A 8 -4.81 -3.71 2.93
N ALA A 9 -5.92 -4.42 3.13
CA ALA A 9 -5.93 -5.86 3.35
C ALA A 9 -5.30 -6.64 2.18
N PHE A 10 -5.65 -6.29 0.94
CA PHE A 10 -5.07 -6.91 -0.25
C PHE A 10 -3.56 -6.73 -0.30
N ARG A 11 -3.06 -5.50 -0.08
CA ARG A 11 -1.63 -5.18 -0.18
C ARG A 11 -0.81 -5.82 0.92
N ASN A 12 -1.39 -5.95 2.12
CA ASN A 12 -0.78 -6.68 3.22
C ASN A 12 -0.67 -8.19 2.90
N MET A 13 -1.73 -8.79 2.38
CA MET A 13 -1.71 -10.19 1.94
C MET A 13 -0.68 -10.41 0.83
N TYR A 14 -0.69 -9.55 -0.21
CA TYR A 14 0.24 -9.64 -1.32
C TYR A 14 1.69 -9.46 -0.88
N GLY A 15 1.95 -8.50 0.02
CA GLY A 15 3.29 -8.28 0.58
C GLY A 15 3.82 -9.49 1.36
N LYS A 16 2.97 -10.16 2.14
CA LYS A 16 3.32 -11.41 2.83
C LYS A 16 3.60 -12.55 1.86
N PHE A 17 2.76 -12.70 0.85
CA PHE A 17 2.97 -13.69 -0.21
C PHE A 17 4.33 -13.49 -0.90
N LEU A 18 4.71 -12.25 -1.25
CA LEU A 18 6.01 -11.97 -1.87
C LEU A 18 7.19 -12.30 -0.95
N ILE A 19 7.04 -12.08 0.36
CA ILE A 19 8.06 -12.47 1.35
C ILE A 19 8.19 -14.00 1.40
N GLU A 20 7.09 -14.73 1.48
CA GLU A 20 7.11 -16.20 1.50
C GLU A 20 7.66 -16.78 0.18
N ALA A 21 7.28 -16.21 -0.96
CA ALA A 21 7.80 -16.60 -2.26
C ALA A 21 9.31 -16.32 -2.39
N SER A 22 9.82 -15.28 -1.72
CA SER A 22 11.24 -14.91 -1.80
C SER A 22 12.19 -16.03 -1.39
N ASP A 23 11.76 -16.90 -0.46
CA ASP A 23 12.52 -18.08 -0.03
C ASP A 23 12.60 -19.14 -1.14
N MET A 24 11.51 -19.33 -1.90
CA MET A 24 11.47 -20.28 -3.02
C MET A 24 12.35 -19.82 -4.19
N PHE A 25 12.45 -18.50 -4.42
CA PHE A 25 13.24 -17.91 -5.49
C PHE A 25 14.64 -17.45 -5.05
N ASN A 26 14.98 -17.61 -3.76
CA ASN A 26 16.21 -17.10 -3.15
C ASN A 26 16.50 -15.63 -3.51
N SER A 27 15.46 -14.78 -3.50
CA SER A 27 15.52 -13.39 -3.96
C SER A 27 15.25 -12.41 -2.83
N LYS A 28 16.31 -11.80 -2.30
CA LYS A 28 16.20 -10.76 -1.27
C LYS A 28 15.39 -9.55 -1.76
N GLU A 29 15.54 -9.20 -3.04
CA GLU A 29 14.81 -8.12 -3.70
C GLU A 29 13.30 -8.36 -3.65
N MET A 30 12.85 -9.59 -3.89
CA MET A 30 11.43 -9.96 -3.80
C MET A 30 10.89 -9.77 -2.37
N ALA A 31 11.65 -10.19 -1.36
CA ALA A 31 11.29 -9.98 0.04
C ALA A 31 11.18 -8.48 0.40
N ASP A 32 12.13 -7.67 -0.08
CA ASP A 32 12.13 -6.23 0.16
C ASP A 32 10.97 -5.52 -0.55
N ILE A 33 10.58 -5.96 -1.74
CA ILE A 33 9.35 -5.50 -2.41
C ILE A 33 8.11 -5.90 -1.61
N GLY A 34 8.06 -7.13 -1.08
CA GLY A 34 6.97 -7.56 -0.20
C GLY A 34 6.81 -6.66 1.03
N LYS A 35 7.92 -6.28 1.68
CA LYS A 35 7.90 -5.30 2.78
C LYS A 35 7.38 -3.93 2.34
N LYS A 36 7.69 -3.48 1.12
CA LYS A 36 7.13 -2.22 0.57
C LYS A 36 5.62 -2.31 0.44
N PHE A 37 5.06 -3.41 -0.06
CA PHE A 37 3.61 -3.60 -0.13
C PHE A 37 2.92 -3.59 1.25
N ILE A 38 3.57 -4.12 2.29
CA ILE A 38 3.08 -4.01 3.67
C ILE A 38 3.06 -2.55 4.15
N GLN A 39 4.05 -1.73 3.78
CA GLN A 39 4.04 -0.29 4.11
C GLN A 39 2.95 0.46 3.33
N ILE A 40 2.75 0.14 2.06
CA ILE A 40 1.67 0.70 1.24
C ILE A 40 0.30 0.35 1.84
N ALA A 41 0.13 -0.87 2.38
CA ALA A 41 -1.09 -1.26 3.09
C ALA A 41 -1.38 -0.35 4.29
N LYS A 42 -0.37 -0.09 5.13
CA LYS A 42 -0.52 0.82 6.29
C LYS A 42 -0.86 2.26 5.86
N ALA A 43 -0.28 2.71 4.75
CA ALA A 43 -0.59 4.04 4.20
C ALA A 43 -2.04 4.13 3.72
N TRP A 44 -2.58 3.06 3.11
CA TRP A 44 -3.99 2.97 2.78
C TRP A 44 -4.89 3.01 4.01
N ASP A 45 -4.57 2.25 5.06
CA ASP A 45 -5.36 2.24 6.30
C ASP A 45 -5.37 3.63 6.96
N ALA A 46 -4.22 4.30 7.00
CA ALA A 46 -4.12 5.68 7.50
C ALA A 46 -4.94 6.66 6.66
N THR A 47 -4.94 6.51 5.34
CA THR A 47 -5.72 7.36 4.42
C THR A 47 -7.22 7.12 4.58
N ALA A 48 -7.65 5.88 4.77
CA ALA A 48 -9.04 5.54 5.06
C ALA A 48 -9.52 6.18 6.37
N ASN A 49 -8.66 6.19 7.40
CA ASN A 49 -8.96 6.87 8.67
C ASN A 49 -9.11 8.39 8.48
N HIS A 50 -8.24 9.04 7.69
CA HIS A 50 -8.38 10.46 7.38
C HIS A 50 -9.65 10.77 6.59
N LEU A 51 -10.03 9.92 5.63
CA LEU A 51 -11.29 10.05 4.89
C LEU A 51 -12.51 9.91 5.81
N LYS A 52 -12.45 8.98 6.77
CA LYS A 52 -13.48 8.83 7.80
C LYS A 52 -13.58 10.10 8.66
N MET A 53 -12.45 10.65 9.12
CA MET A 53 -12.44 11.92 9.86
C MET A 53 -12.98 13.09 9.05
N LEU A 54 -12.65 13.17 7.75
CA LEU A 54 -13.19 14.19 6.85
C LEU A 54 -14.71 14.09 6.74
N TYR A 55 -15.23 12.87 6.59
CA TYR A 55 -16.67 12.61 6.56
C TYR A 55 -17.35 13.03 7.87
N GLU A 56 -16.74 12.74 9.02
CA GLU A 56 -17.30 13.04 10.34
C GLU A 56 -17.21 14.53 10.73
N THR A 57 -16.16 15.24 10.28
CA THR A 57 -15.87 16.63 10.72
C THR A 57 -16.18 17.68 9.65
N ALA A 58 -16.43 17.29 8.41
CA ALA A 58 -16.55 18.17 7.24
C ALA A 58 -15.37 19.15 7.06
N ASN A 59 -14.19 18.85 7.63
CA ASN A 59 -13.03 19.72 7.55
C ASN A 59 -12.32 19.58 6.19
N LEU A 60 -12.79 20.35 5.21
CA LEU A 60 -12.27 20.37 3.85
C LEU A 60 -10.78 20.74 3.74
N LYS A 61 -10.17 21.32 4.80
CA LYS A 61 -8.72 21.59 4.81
C LYS A 61 -7.87 20.31 4.75
N ILE A 62 -8.44 19.15 5.11
CA ILE A 62 -7.77 17.84 5.10
C ILE A 62 -7.81 17.21 3.69
N LEU A 63 -8.63 17.73 2.77
CA LEU A 63 -8.86 17.12 1.46
C LEU A 63 -7.60 17.11 0.59
N ASP A 64 -6.85 18.21 0.57
CA ASP A 64 -5.61 18.30 -0.20
C ASP A 64 -4.54 17.33 0.33
N ASP A 65 -4.43 17.21 1.65
CA ASP A 65 -3.52 16.25 2.30
C ASP A 65 -3.87 14.80 1.95
N VAL A 66 -5.16 14.45 1.95
CA VAL A 66 -5.64 13.13 1.57
C VAL A 66 -5.34 12.85 0.09
N SER A 67 -5.57 13.82 -0.78
CA SER A 67 -5.27 13.72 -2.21
C SER A 67 -3.77 13.47 -2.46
N ASN A 68 -2.90 14.22 -1.78
CA ASN A 68 -1.46 14.04 -1.87
C ASN A 68 -1.02 12.64 -1.40
N ARG A 69 -1.57 12.15 -0.29
CA ARG A 69 -1.30 10.79 0.21
C ARG A 69 -1.72 9.71 -0.78
N ILE A 70 -2.88 9.85 -1.42
CA ILE A 70 -3.34 8.90 -2.43
C ILE A 70 -2.37 8.86 -3.62
N ASN A 71 -1.88 10.02 -4.07
CA ASN A 71 -0.90 10.10 -5.15
C ASN A 71 0.44 9.47 -4.76
N GLU A 72 0.94 9.71 -3.54
CA GLU A 72 2.16 9.08 -3.03
C GLU A 72 2.02 7.56 -2.97
N ILE A 73 0.88 7.06 -2.49
CA ILE A 73 0.56 5.63 -2.46
C ILE A 73 0.60 5.03 -3.87
N ALA A 74 -0.04 5.69 -4.84
CA ALA A 74 -0.07 5.22 -6.23
C ALA A 74 1.32 5.18 -6.87
N ASN A 75 2.16 6.19 -6.61
CA ASN A 75 3.54 6.23 -7.08
C ASN A 75 4.39 5.10 -6.49
N ASN A 76 4.32 4.91 -5.16
CA ASN A 76 5.03 3.84 -4.47
C ASN A 76 4.61 2.45 -4.94
N GLU A 77 3.32 2.24 -5.21
CA GLU A 77 2.79 0.99 -5.74
C GLU A 77 3.29 0.73 -7.17
N LYS A 78 3.25 1.73 -8.04
CA LYS A 78 3.79 1.65 -9.40
C LYS A 78 5.27 1.31 -9.41
N GLU A 79 6.07 1.98 -8.59
CA GLU A 79 7.50 1.72 -8.48
C GLU A 79 7.75 0.28 -7.99
N SER A 80 7.02 -0.17 -6.97
CA SER A 80 7.14 -1.52 -6.42
C SER A 80 6.81 -2.60 -7.44
N LEU A 81 5.79 -2.38 -8.27
CA LEU A 81 5.44 -3.28 -9.38
C LEU A 81 6.52 -3.30 -10.48
N ILE A 82 7.09 -2.14 -10.83
CA ILE A 82 8.20 -2.05 -11.80
C ILE A 82 9.44 -2.78 -11.27
N MET A 83 9.77 -2.63 -9.99
CA MET A 83 10.85 -3.37 -9.35
C MET A 83 10.60 -4.88 -9.41
N LEU A 84 9.38 -5.32 -9.07
CA LEU A 84 9.02 -6.73 -9.13
C LEU A 84 9.17 -7.30 -10.55
N LEU A 85 8.65 -6.60 -11.57
CA LEU A 85 8.79 -7.01 -12.97
C LEU A 85 10.25 -7.21 -13.43
N LYS A 86 11.21 -6.51 -12.80
CA LYS A 86 12.64 -6.68 -13.08
C LYS A 86 13.25 -7.86 -12.31
N THR A 87 12.69 -8.21 -11.16
CA THR A 87 13.15 -9.31 -10.30
C THR A 87 12.67 -10.68 -10.79
N VAL A 88 11.49 -10.78 -11.43
CA VAL A 88 10.95 -12.06 -11.94
C VAL A 88 11.36 -12.36 -13.40
N LYS A 89 12.18 -11.51 -14.03
CA LYS A 89 12.74 -11.74 -15.37
C LYS A 89 14.16 -12.27 -15.26
#